data_AF-A0A661INM0-F1
#
_entry.id   AF-A0A661INM0-F1
#
_cell.length_a   1.000
_cell.length_b   1.000
_cell.length_c   1.000
_cell.angle_alpha   90.00
_cell.angle_beta   90.00
_cell.angle_gamma   90.00
#
_symmetry.space_group_name_H-M   'P 1'
#
loop_
_entity.id
_entity.type
_entity.pdbx_description
1 polymer ?
#
loop_
_entity_poly.entity_id
_entity_poly.type
_entity_poly.pdbx_seq_one_letter_code
_entity_poly.pdbx_strand_id
1 'polypeptide(L)'
;MKNLLKFITFSILLVIFTGCNGQVKLTKSEIEREYFTQQNMWASKKSKYSTSQDKDALISKYSVFSVNYLEDKFIPINTSVEIVKVEHNTIFFKLDNEIYAYIRTRQSRGQNLTKLFYRTFSTLGKDLSKYNKIAKKNIQNAVLKQGMTKNEVILSRGYPPEYRTQSLENSTWYYWDKRKNKITLNFNEKKLISINKN
;
A
#
# COMPACT_ATOMS: atom_id res chain seq x y z
N MET A 1 25.45 18.46 -40.31
CA MET A 1 24.02 18.38 -39.93
C MET A 1 23.92 17.84 -38.51
N LYS A 2 23.15 18.51 -37.65
CA LYS A 2 23.22 18.46 -36.19
C LYS A 2 22.66 17.14 -35.64
N ASN A 3 23.45 16.43 -34.83
CA ASN A 3 22.98 15.32 -34.01
C ASN A 3 22.17 15.89 -32.84
N LEU A 4 20.86 15.66 -32.90
CA LEU A 4 19.88 16.14 -31.94
C LEU A 4 19.98 15.34 -30.63
N LEU A 5 20.53 15.99 -29.62
CA LEU A 5 20.57 15.53 -28.23
C LEU A 5 19.12 15.35 -27.72
N LYS A 6 18.69 14.10 -27.51
CA LYS A 6 17.39 13.81 -26.87
C LYS A 6 17.48 14.13 -25.38
N PHE A 7 16.98 15.30 -24.99
CA PHE A 7 16.73 15.63 -23.60
C PHE A 7 15.66 14.69 -23.04
N ILE A 8 16.05 13.85 -22.08
CA ILE A 8 15.11 13.11 -21.22
C ILE A 8 14.52 14.15 -20.26
N THR A 9 13.32 14.64 -20.57
CA THR A 9 12.58 15.52 -19.67
C THR A 9 12.09 14.70 -18.48
N PHE A 10 12.77 14.82 -17.35
CA PHE A 10 12.33 14.30 -16.06
C PHE A 10 11.16 15.18 -15.58
N SER A 11 9.94 14.85 -16.02
CA SER A 11 8.72 15.51 -15.55
C SER A 11 8.46 15.13 -14.10
N ILE A 12 9.01 15.92 -13.18
CA ILE A 12 8.58 15.93 -11.78
C ILE A 12 7.16 16.50 -11.77
N LEU A 13 6.17 15.61 -11.69
CA LEU A 13 4.77 16.00 -11.62
C LEU A 13 4.51 16.62 -10.23
N LEU A 14 4.40 17.94 -10.20
CA LEU A 14 4.15 18.72 -9.00
C LEU A 14 2.67 18.59 -8.61
N VAL A 15 2.37 17.72 -7.64
CA VAL A 15 1.03 17.62 -7.06
C VAL A 15 0.81 18.80 -6.11
N ILE A 16 -0.14 19.67 -6.47
CA ILE A 16 -0.45 20.88 -5.73
C ILE A 16 -1.12 20.50 -4.40
N PHE A 17 -0.36 20.60 -3.31
CA PHE A 17 -0.88 20.45 -1.95
C PHE A 17 -1.65 21.71 -1.55
N THR A 18 -2.97 21.71 -1.73
CA THR A 18 -3.84 22.68 -1.04
C THR A 18 -4.21 22.13 0.34
N GLY A 19 -4.03 22.97 1.35
CA GLY A 19 -3.94 22.62 2.77
C GLY A 19 -5.22 22.11 3.43
N CYS A 20 -5.01 21.62 4.66
CA CYS A 20 -5.98 21.37 5.73
C CYS A 20 -7.30 20.69 5.35
N ASN A 21 -7.26 19.60 4.57
CA ASN A 21 -8.20 18.46 4.61
C ASN A 21 -7.87 17.47 3.47
N GLY A 22 -6.59 17.16 3.31
CA GLY A 22 -6.00 16.52 2.12
C GLY A 22 -6.80 15.36 1.52
N GLN A 23 -7.72 15.70 0.62
CA GLN A 23 -8.28 14.78 -0.35
C GLN A 23 -7.25 14.63 -1.47
N VAL A 24 -7.05 13.40 -1.93
CA VAL A 24 -6.31 13.18 -3.15
C VAL A 24 -7.15 13.75 -4.29
N LYS A 25 -6.64 14.77 -4.97
CA LYS A 25 -7.17 15.19 -6.26
C LYS A 25 -6.19 14.69 -7.32
N LEU A 26 -6.44 13.50 -7.83
CA LEU A 26 -5.73 13.01 -9.01
C LEU A 26 -6.29 13.75 -10.22
N THR A 27 -5.41 14.17 -11.12
CA THR A 27 -5.78 14.63 -12.45
C THR A 27 -6.41 13.48 -13.25
N LYS A 28 -7.19 13.80 -14.27
CA LYS A 28 -7.75 12.78 -15.19
C LYS A 28 -6.65 11.91 -15.81
N SER A 29 -5.45 12.46 -16.04
CA SER A 29 -4.29 11.73 -16.56
C SER A 29 -3.58 10.83 -15.52
N GLU A 30 -3.81 11.05 -14.24
CA GLU A 30 -3.34 10.17 -13.14
C GLU A 30 -4.34 9.06 -12.83
N ILE A 31 -5.62 9.30 -13.10
CA ILE A 31 -6.66 8.27 -13.17
C ILE A 31 -6.48 7.48 -14.49
N GLU A 32 -6.85 6.21 -14.51
CA GLU A 32 -6.70 5.30 -15.67
C GLU A 32 -5.24 5.07 -16.10
N ARG A 33 -4.29 5.44 -15.23
CA ARG A 33 -2.87 5.16 -15.40
C ARG A 33 -2.45 3.91 -14.62
N GLU A 34 -1.44 3.22 -15.14
CA GLU A 34 -0.76 2.11 -14.47
C GLU A 34 0.08 2.57 -13.27
N TYR A 35 -0.08 1.87 -12.16
CA TYR A 35 0.70 1.96 -10.92
C TYR A 35 1.14 0.57 -10.48
N PHE A 36 2.16 0.53 -9.62
CA PHE A 36 2.67 -0.66 -8.97
C PHE A 36 2.43 -0.59 -7.47
N THR A 37 1.98 -1.71 -6.89
CA THR A 37 1.89 -1.84 -5.43
C THR A 37 3.28 -1.74 -4.80
N GLN A 38 3.39 -0.97 -3.71
CA GLN A 38 4.68 -0.67 -3.07
C GLN A 38 5.00 -1.58 -1.88
N GLN A 39 4.05 -2.45 -1.54
CA GLN A 39 4.08 -3.43 -0.46
C GLN A 39 3.09 -4.54 -0.79
N ASN A 40 3.23 -5.68 -0.15
CA ASN A 40 2.20 -6.71 -0.21
C ASN A 40 0.90 -6.27 0.45
N MET A 41 -0.22 -6.72 -0.10
CA MET A 41 -1.55 -6.46 0.43
C MET A 41 -2.40 -7.72 0.44
N TRP A 42 -3.49 -7.68 1.20
CA TRP A 42 -4.48 -8.73 1.20
C TRP A 42 -5.88 -8.13 1.11
N ALA A 43 -6.69 -8.71 0.22
CA ALA A 43 -8.01 -8.25 -0.09
C ALA A 43 -9.07 -9.25 0.42
N SER A 44 -10.09 -8.73 1.09
CA SER A 44 -11.25 -9.49 1.57
C SER A 44 -12.35 -9.49 0.52
N LYS A 45 -12.97 -10.66 0.30
CA LYS A 45 -14.19 -10.78 -0.52
C LYS A 45 -15.47 -10.38 0.25
N LYS A 46 -15.40 -10.33 1.58
CA LYS A 46 -16.55 -10.14 2.48
C LYS A 46 -17.00 -8.67 2.59
N SER A 47 -16.22 -7.74 2.06
CA SER A 47 -16.52 -6.31 2.12
C SER A 47 -16.52 -5.77 0.70
N LYS A 48 -17.71 -5.59 0.13
CA LYS A 48 -17.89 -4.84 -1.12
C LYS A 48 -18.05 -3.37 -0.75
N TYR A 49 -17.45 -2.49 -1.55
CA TYR A 49 -17.60 -1.06 -1.40
C TYR A 49 -18.15 -0.52 -2.71
N SER A 50 -19.23 0.23 -2.61
CA SER A 50 -19.81 0.95 -3.74
C SER A 50 -19.36 2.40 -3.62
N THR A 51 -19.07 3.05 -4.74
CA THR A 51 -19.17 4.51 -4.78
C THR A 51 -20.60 4.92 -4.39
N SER A 52 -20.81 6.17 -3.95
CA SER A 52 -22.11 6.82 -3.66
C SER A 52 -23.32 6.29 -4.45
N GLN A 53 -24.56 6.48 -3.92
CA GLN A 53 -25.88 6.03 -4.44
C GLN A 53 -26.26 6.54 -5.86
N ASP A 54 -25.34 6.52 -6.81
CA ASP A 54 -25.55 6.87 -8.21
C ASP A 54 -25.84 5.61 -9.04
N LYS A 55 -26.55 5.79 -10.15
CA LYS A 55 -26.91 4.70 -11.07
C LYS A 55 -25.69 4.04 -11.74
N ASP A 56 -24.55 4.73 -11.77
CA ASP A 56 -23.29 4.28 -12.36
C ASP A 56 -22.24 3.89 -11.30
N ALA A 57 -22.69 3.37 -10.15
CA ALA A 57 -21.80 3.11 -9.03
C ALA A 57 -20.73 2.04 -9.35
N LEU A 58 -19.46 2.35 -9.06
CA LEU A 58 -18.39 1.36 -9.08
C LEU A 58 -18.49 0.49 -7.84
N ILE A 59 -18.68 -0.80 -8.03
CA ILE A 59 -18.78 -1.80 -6.96
C ILE A 59 -17.50 -2.62 -6.94
N SER A 60 -16.77 -2.57 -5.83
CA SER A 60 -15.62 -3.43 -5.64
C SER A 60 -16.02 -4.89 -5.40
N LYS A 61 -15.31 -5.82 -6.03
CA LYS A 61 -15.39 -7.24 -5.74
C LYS A 61 -14.62 -7.61 -4.47
N TYR A 62 -13.54 -6.88 -4.20
CA TYR A 62 -12.68 -7.08 -3.03
C TYR A 62 -12.34 -5.74 -2.37
N SER A 63 -12.03 -5.79 -1.07
CA SER A 63 -11.53 -4.63 -0.33
C SER A 63 -10.21 -4.91 0.38
N VAL A 64 -9.28 -3.98 0.27
CA VAL A 64 -8.03 -3.93 1.04
C VAL A 64 -8.19 -2.86 2.11
N PHE A 65 -7.98 -3.21 3.38
CA PHE A 65 -8.04 -2.25 4.47
C PHE A 65 -6.67 -1.60 4.70
N SER A 66 -6.64 -0.31 5.06
CA SER A 66 -5.37 0.42 5.30
C SER A 66 -4.49 -0.14 6.42
N VAL A 67 -5.06 -0.98 7.30
CA VAL A 67 -4.32 -1.75 8.32
C VAL A 67 -3.79 -3.10 7.85
N ASN A 68 -4.11 -3.45 6.61
CA ASN A 68 -3.66 -4.61 5.88
C ASN A 68 -3.90 -5.94 6.61
N TYR A 69 -5.14 -6.26 6.99
CA TYR A 69 -5.47 -7.58 7.55
C TYR A 69 -5.04 -8.71 6.60
N LEU A 70 -4.57 -9.85 7.10
CA LEU A 70 -4.28 -11.03 6.27
C LEU A 70 -5.60 -11.68 5.80
N GLU A 71 -6.17 -11.11 4.75
CA GLU A 71 -7.41 -11.53 4.11
C GLU A 71 -7.19 -12.54 2.98
N ASP A 72 -8.28 -12.87 2.28
CA ASP A 72 -8.37 -14.05 1.42
C ASP A 72 -7.45 -13.98 0.19
N LYS A 73 -7.44 -12.86 -0.53
CA LYS A 73 -6.67 -12.72 -1.78
C LYS A 73 -5.38 -11.95 -1.54
N PHE A 74 -4.24 -12.62 -1.74
CA PHE A 74 -2.92 -12.01 -1.70
C PHE A 74 -2.67 -11.17 -2.95
N ILE A 75 -2.15 -9.94 -2.76
CA ILE A 75 -1.70 -9.04 -3.81
C ILE A 75 -0.21 -8.77 -3.55
N PRO A 76 0.70 -9.37 -4.35
CA PRO A 76 2.13 -9.16 -4.19
C PRO A 76 2.53 -7.70 -4.37
N ILE A 77 3.66 -7.32 -3.79
CA ILE A 77 4.41 -6.10 -4.13
C ILE A 77 4.77 -6.09 -5.62
N ASN A 78 4.86 -4.90 -6.21
CA ASN A 78 5.08 -4.68 -7.63
C ASN A 78 4.01 -5.28 -8.55
N THR A 79 2.81 -5.54 -8.02
CA THR A 79 1.65 -5.88 -8.85
C THR A 79 1.22 -4.63 -9.60
N SER A 80 1.09 -4.74 -10.93
CA SER A 80 0.53 -3.69 -11.77
C SER A 80 -0.98 -3.57 -11.53
N VAL A 81 -1.45 -2.33 -11.35
CA VAL A 81 -2.85 -1.97 -11.13
C VAL A 81 -3.16 -0.66 -11.85
N GLU A 82 -4.42 -0.43 -12.16
CA GLU A 82 -4.89 0.82 -12.74
C GLU A 82 -5.76 1.56 -11.71
N ILE A 83 -5.48 2.83 -11.42
CA ILE A 83 -6.30 3.60 -10.48
C ILE A 83 -7.53 4.14 -11.22
N VAL A 84 -8.72 3.70 -10.82
CA VAL A 84 -9.98 4.00 -11.53
C VAL A 84 -10.70 5.20 -10.92
N LYS A 85 -10.68 5.33 -9.60
CA LYS A 85 -11.34 6.44 -8.90
C LYS A 85 -10.73 6.67 -7.53
N VAL A 86 -10.68 7.91 -7.09
CA VAL A 86 -10.34 8.24 -5.70
C VAL A 86 -11.47 9.08 -5.09
N GLU A 87 -11.96 8.61 -3.94
CA GLU A 87 -12.97 9.29 -3.14
C GLU A 87 -12.35 9.71 -1.79
N HIS A 88 -13.14 10.29 -0.89
CA HIS A 88 -12.63 10.83 0.37
C HIS A 88 -11.87 9.80 1.25
N ASN A 89 -12.32 8.54 1.30
CA ASN A 89 -11.72 7.48 2.12
C ASN A 89 -11.34 6.22 1.33
N THR A 90 -11.52 6.22 0.01
CA THR A 90 -11.41 4.99 -0.79
C THR A 90 -10.66 5.27 -2.08
N ILE A 91 -9.73 4.39 -2.42
CA ILE A 91 -9.07 4.35 -3.74
C ILE A 91 -9.58 3.10 -4.43
N PHE A 92 -10.26 3.27 -5.57
CA PHE A 92 -10.67 2.17 -6.43
C PHE A 92 -9.59 1.90 -7.46
N PHE A 93 -9.22 0.64 -7.61
CA PHE A 93 -8.23 0.21 -8.58
C PHE A 93 -8.66 -1.07 -9.27
N LYS A 94 -8.19 -1.28 -10.50
CA LYS A 94 -8.43 -2.47 -11.30
C LYS A 94 -7.21 -3.40 -11.23
N LEU A 95 -7.48 -4.69 -11.08
CA LEU A 95 -6.50 -5.77 -11.16
C LEU A 95 -7.18 -6.98 -11.82
N ASP A 96 -6.59 -7.53 -12.89
CA ASP A 96 -7.10 -8.69 -13.65
C ASP A 96 -8.59 -8.56 -14.04
N ASN A 97 -9.03 -7.37 -14.43
CA ASN A 97 -10.43 -7.01 -14.75
C ASN A 97 -11.41 -6.87 -13.59
N GLU A 98 -10.94 -6.98 -12.36
CA GLU A 98 -11.78 -6.81 -11.17
C GLU A 98 -11.53 -5.47 -10.50
N ILE A 99 -12.59 -4.85 -9.98
CA ILE A 99 -12.49 -3.62 -9.18
C ILE A 99 -12.23 -3.97 -7.73
N TYR A 100 -11.21 -3.33 -7.16
CA TYR A 100 -10.82 -3.39 -5.76
C TYR A 100 -11.04 -2.04 -5.11
N ALA A 101 -11.33 -2.03 -3.81
CA ALA A 101 -11.36 -0.82 -3.00
C ALA A 101 -10.25 -0.89 -1.93
N TYR A 102 -9.30 0.04 -1.97
CA TYR A 102 -8.42 0.31 -0.83
C TYR A 102 -9.10 1.33 0.10
N ILE A 103 -9.40 0.90 1.33
CA ILE A 103 -10.25 1.65 2.26
C ILE A 103 -9.40 2.17 3.42
N ARG A 104 -9.41 3.49 3.62
CA ARG A 104 -8.88 4.11 4.83
C ARG A 104 -9.75 3.75 6.01
N THR A 105 -9.18 2.98 6.93
CA THR A 105 -9.85 2.60 8.18
C THR A 105 -9.70 3.67 9.26
N ARG A 106 -10.54 3.58 10.30
CA ARG A 106 -10.47 4.42 11.50
C ARG A 106 -9.10 4.37 12.20
N GLN A 107 -8.43 3.22 12.16
CA GLN A 107 -7.12 2.97 12.76
C GLN A 107 -5.98 3.70 12.04
N SER A 108 -6.25 4.22 10.84
CA SER A 108 -5.32 5.04 10.04
C SER A 108 -5.74 6.51 9.98
N ARG A 109 -6.59 6.99 10.91
CA ARG A 109 -7.08 8.39 10.90
C ARG A 109 -6.00 9.45 11.03
N GLY A 110 -4.85 9.11 11.63
CA GLY A 110 -3.66 9.97 11.65
C GLY A 110 -3.03 10.17 10.26
N GLN A 111 -3.53 9.50 9.22
CA GLN A 111 -3.12 9.65 7.84
C GLN A 111 -4.29 10.15 7.00
N ASN A 112 -4.02 11.13 6.14
CA ASN A 112 -4.92 11.44 5.05
C ASN A 112 -4.78 10.38 3.94
N LEU A 113 -5.76 10.33 3.03
CA LEU A 113 -5.75 9.33 1.96
C LEU A 113 -4.57 9.53 1.00
N THR A 114 -4.09 10.77 0.84
CA THR A 114 -2.91 11.10 0.01
C THR A 114 -1.65 10.38 0.47
N LYS A 115 -1.36 10.42 1.78
CA LYS A 115 -0.19 9.73 2.31
C LYS A 115 -0.33 8.21 2.19
N LEU A 116 -1.55 7.68 2.34
CA LEU A 116 -1.81 6.25 2.12
C LEU A 116 -1.66 5.85 0.64
N PHE A 117 -2.11 6.70 -0.29
CA PHE A 117 -1.95 6.49 -1.72
C PHE A 117 -0.48 6.33 -2.08
N TYR A 118 0.38 7.30 -1.73
CA TYR A 118 1.80 7.25 -2.07
C TYR A 118 2.61 6.19 -1.33
N ARG A 119 2.13 5.72 -0.18
CA ARG A 119 2.70 4.54 0.50
C ARG A 119 2.36 3.23 -0.21
N THR A 120 1.24 3.19 -0.92
CA THR A 120 0.66 1.95 -1.44
C THR A 120 0.89 1.80 -2.93
N PHE A 121 0.86 2.90 -3.69
CA PHE A 121 0.93 2.94 -5.14
C PHE A 121 2.01 3.92 -5.60
N SER A 122 2.72 3.56 -6.67
CA SER A 122 3.66 4.43 -7.38
C SER A 122 3.70 4.03 -8.84
N THR A 123 4.00 4.97 -9.73
CA THR A 123 4.21 4.68 -11.15
C THR A 123 5.48 3.86 -11.40
N LEU A 124 6.32 3.68 -10.38
CA LEU A 124 7.51 2.86 -10.41
C LEU A 124 7.40 1.73 -9.38
N GLY A 125 7.73 0.51 -9.81
CA GLY A 125 7.90 -0.62 -8.91
C GLY A 125 9.07 -0.40 -7.93
N LYS A 126 9.01 -1.07 -6.77
CA LYS A 126 10.13 -1.15 -5.83
C LYS A 126 11.26 -1.97 -6.44
N ASP A 127 12.45 -1.39 -6.46
CA ASP A 127 13.66 -2.13 -6.78
C ASP A 127 14.01 -3.13 -5.67
N LEU A 128 13.93 -4.41 -6.01
CA LEU A 128 14.28 -5.51 -5.13
C LEU A 128 15.66 -6.13 -5.46
N SER A 129 16.39 -5.59 -6.43
CA SER A 129 17.71 -6.11 -6.86
C SER A 129 18.76 -6.06 -5.76
N LYS A 130 18.66 -5.07 -4.86
CA LYS A 130 19.53 -4.91 -3.69
C LYS A 130 19.38 -5.98 -2.61
N TYR A 131 18.33 -6.80 -2.66
CA TYR A 131 18.11 -7.88 -1.69
C TYR A 131 18.69 -9.18 -2.23
N ASN A 132 19.34 -9.96 -1.36
CA ASN A 132 19.75 -11.32 -1.71
C ASN A 132 18.54 -12.21 -2.04
N LYS A 133 18.79 -13.36 -2.68
CA LYS A 133 17.74 -14.28 -3.17
C LYS A 133 16.75 -14.70 -2.07
N ILE A 134 17.24 -14.95 -0.85
CA ILE A 134 16.40 -15.40 0.28
C ILE A 134 15.50 -14.25 0.76
N ALA A 135 16.08 -13.07 1.00
CA ALA A 135 15.34 -11.88 1.42
C ALA A 135 14.29 -11.48 0.38
N LYS A 136 14.66 -11.44 -0.90
CA LYS A 136 13.74 -11.17 -2.01
C LYS A 136 12.57 -12.15 -2.05
N LYS A 137 12.85 -13.47 -1.94
CA LYS A 137 11.80 -14.50 -1.89
C LYS A 137 10.87 -14.29 -0.70
N ASN A 138 11.41 -13.99 0.48
CA ASN A 138 10.61 -13.75 1.67
C ASN A 138 9.72 -12.51 1.51
N ILE A 139 10.26 -11.42 0.96
CA ILE A 139 9.50 -10.20 0.66
C ILE A 139 8.36 -10.50 -0.30
N GLN A 140 8.64 -11.12 -1.44
CA GLN A 140 7.63 -11.37 -2.48
C GLN A 140 6.51 -12.31 -2.01
N ASN A 141 6.80 -13.22 -1.08
CA ASN A 141 5.83 -14.18 -0.55
C ASN A 141 5.26 -13.78 0.83
N ALA A 142 5.52 -12.55 1.29
CA ALA A 142 5.08 -12.04 2.59
C ALA A 142 5.48 -12.89 3.80
N VAL A 143 6.65 -13.55 3.73
CA VAL A 143 7.14 -14.41 4.80
C VAL A 143 8.04 -13.59 5.73
N LEU A 144 7.55 -13.27 6.92
CA LEU A 144 8.37 -12.61 7.94
C LEU A 144 9.37 -13.59 8.58
N LYS A 145 10.63 -13.16 8.71
CA LYS A 145 11.72 -13.94 9.33
C LYS A 145 12.55 -13.07 10.27
N GLN A 146 13.04 -13.66 11.35
CA GLN A 146 14.05 -13.02 12.20
C GLN A 146 15.25 -12.56 11.37
N GLY A 147 15.87 -11.45 11.76
CA GLY A 147 16.97 -10.82 11.03
C GLY A 147 16.51 -9.89 9.89
N MET A 148 15.21 -9.83 9.58
CA MET A 148 14.68 -8.82 8.67
C MET A 148 14.82 -7.42 9.24
N THR A 149 15.19 -6.47 8.39
CA THR A 149 15.11 -5.04 8.68
C THR A 149 13.66 -4.58 8.71
N LYS A 150 13.41 -3.47 9.40
CA LYS A 150 12.13 -2.75 9.37
C LYS A 150 11.61 -2.48 7.94
N ASN A 151 12.50 -2.11 7.02
CA ASN A 151 12.13 -1.88 5.63
C ASN A 151 11.72 -3.18 4.92
N GLU A 152 12.43 -4.29 5.12
CA GLU A 152 12.02 -5.59 4.58
C GLU A 152 10.66 -6.03 5.11
N VAL A 153 10.38 -5.77 6.39
CA VAL A 153 9.05 -6.01 7.00
C VAL A 153 7.99 -5.16 6.31
N ILE A 154 8.22 -3.87 6.07
CA ILE A 154 7.27 -2.98 5.36
C ILE A 154 7.01 -3.49 3.94
N LEU A 155 8.03 -3.87 3.18
CA LEU A 155 7.82 -4.41 1.83
C LEU A 155 7.03 -5.73 1.87
N SER A 156 7.29 -6.57 2.88
CA SER A 156 6.67 -7.89 3.05
C SER A 156 5.24 -7.83 3.57
N ARG A 157 4.91 -6.88 4.45
CA ARG A 157 3.67 -6.87 5.25
C ARG A 157 2.87 -5.57 5.14
N GLY A 158 3.48 -4.53 4.59
CA GLY A 158 2.98 -3.16 4.59
C GLY A 158 3.30 -2.40 5.88
N TYR A 159 2.96 -1.11 5.91
CA TYR A 159 3.13 -0.30 7.12
C TYR A 159 2.29 -0.81 8.29
N PRO A 160 2.83 -0.79 9.53
CA PRO A 160 2.05 -1.10 10.71
C PRO A 160 1.00 0.00 10.98
N PRO A 161 -0.18 -0.36 11.51
CA PRO A 161 -1.18 0.63 11.91
C PRO A 161 -0.68 1.61 12.97
N GLU A 162 -0.74 2.89 12.62
CA GLU A 162 -0.10 3.96 13.38
C GLU A 162 -0.66 4.17 14.78
N TYR A 163 -1.95 3.88 14.99
CA TYR A 163 -2.57 4.06 16.30
C TYR A 163 -1.96 3.16 17.39
N ARG A 164 -1.31 2.04 17.02
CA ARG A 164 -0.52 1.21 17.95
C ARG A 164 0.97 1.32 17.72
N THR A 165 1.40 1.68 16.51
CA THR A 165 2.81 1.90 16.16
C THR A 165 2.99 3.34 15.70
N GLN A 166 3.05 4.25 16.67
CA GLN A 166 3.09 5.70 16.42
C GLN A 166 4.33 6.13 15.64
N SER A 167 5.44 5.39 15.79
CA SER A 167 6.68 5.62 15.06
C SER A 167 7.24 4.31 14.50
N LEU A 168 7.77 4.38 13.28
CA LEU A 168 8.52 3.28 12.69
C LEU A 168 9.87 3.08 13.38
N GLU A 169 10.36 4.06 14.14
CA GLU A 169 11.58 3.93 14.94
C GLU A 169 11.37 3.10 16.22
N ASN A 170 10.12 2.85 16.64
CA ASN A 170 9.84 2.01 17.80
C ASN A 170 10.41 0.60 17.64
N SER A 171 10.89 0.04 18.75
CA SER A 171 11.35 -1.35 18.82
C SER A 171 10.21 -2.36 18.70
N THR A 172 8.96 -1.95 18.92
CA THR A 172 7.78 -2.84 18.86
C THR A 172 6.78 -2.34 17.84
N TRP A 173 6.44 -3.19 16.88
CA TRP A 173 5.40 -2.94 15.88
C TRP A 173 4.23 -3.90 16.06
N TYR A 174 3.04 -3.41 15.77
CA TYR A 174 1.80 -4.18 15.90
C TYR A 174 1.10 -4.30 14.56
N TYR A 175 0.67 -5.52 14.24
CA TYR A 175 -0.12 -5.85 13.07
C TYR A 175 -1.34 -6.68 13.48
N TRP A 176 -2.20 -6.96 12.50
CA TRP A 176 -3.39 -7.78 12.68
C TRP A 176 -3.47 -8.83 11.59
N ASP A 177 -3.57 -10.10 11.97
CA ASP A 177 -3.89 -11.18 11.02
C ASP A 177 -5.36 -11.06 10.60
N LYS A 178 -6.23 -10.87 11.59
CA LYS A 178 -7.66 -10.54 11.42
C LYS A 178 -8.03 -9.45 12.43
N ARG A 179 -9.26 -8.93 12.37
CA ARG A 179 -9.74 -7.90 13.33
C ARG A 179 -9.46 -8.22 14.81
N LYS A 180 -9.46 -9.50 15.20
CA LYS A 180 -9.24 -9.97 16.58
C LYS A 180 -7.84 -10.51 16.87
N ASN A 181 -7.06 -10.87 15.85
CA ASN A 181 -5.80 -11.59 16.02
C ASN A 181 -4.64 -10.64 15.79
N LYS A 182 -3.81 -10.45 16.81
CA LYS A 182 -2.74 -9.44 16.83
C LYS A 182 -1.40 -10.11 16.61
N ILE A 183 -0.58 -9.54 15.73
CA ILE A 183 0.84 -9.88 15.65
C ILE A 183 1.64 -8.77 16.32
N THR A 184 2.59 -9.15 17.16
CA THR A 184 3.59 -8.25 17.72
C THR A 184 4.96 -8.61 17.15
N LEU A 185 5.63 -7.62 16.57
CA LEU A 185 6.97 -7.73 16.04
C LEU A 185 7.92 -6.92 16.93
N ASN A 186 8.96 -7.54 17.47
CA ASN A 186 9.97 -6.85 18.25
C ASN A 186 11.28 -6.75 17.48
N PHE A 187 11.94 -5.61 17.59
CA PHE A 187 13.18 -5.26 16.90
C PHE A 187 14.26 -4.90 17.92
N ASN A 188 15.50 -5.35 17.68
CA ASN A 188 16.69 -4.83 18.33
C ASN A 188 17.52 -4.04 17.32
N GLU A 189 17.94 -2.83 17.69
CA GLU A 189 18.61 -1.83 16.86
C GLU A 189 17.85 -1.50 15.56
N LYS A 190 17.82 -2.42 14.58
CA LYS A 190 17.01 -2.32 13.33
C LYS A 190 16.51 -3.67 12.79
N LYS A 191 16.73 -4.77 13.53
CA LYS A 191 16.50 -6.15 13.08
C LYS A 191 15.37 -6.82 13.86
N LEU A 192 14.51 -7.54 13.16
CA LEU A 192 13.41 -8.30 13.73
C LEU A 192 13.95 -9.46 14.57
N ILE A 193 13.63 -9.49 15.85
CA ILE A 193 14.10 -10.51 16.80
C ILE A 193 12.99 -11.47 17.24
N SER A 194 11.72 -11.08 17.20
CA SER A 194 10.61 -11.99 17.52
C SER A 194 9.31 -11.62 16.82
N ILE A 195 8.50 -12.65 16.60
CA ILE A 195 7.19 -12.59 15.95
C ILE A 195 6.22 -13.34 16.86
N ASN A 196 5.38 -12.60 17.60
CA ASN A 196 4.40 -13.19 18.53
C ASN A 196 3.00 -13.04 17.94
N LYS A 197 2.26 -14.15 17.84
CA LYS A 197 0.88 -14.16 17.36
C LYS A 197 -0.06 -14.46 18.52
N ASN A 198 -1.02 -13.57 18.75
CA ASN A 198 -2.02 -13.65 19.80
C ASN A 198 -3.43 -13.66 19.22
#